data_AF-A0A956YUZ6-F1
#
_entry.id   AF-A0A956YUZ6-F1
#
_cell.length_a   1.000
_cell.length_b   1.000
_cell.length_c   1.000
_cell.angle_alpha   90.00
_cell.angle_beta   90.00
_cell.angle_gamma   90.00
#
_symmetry.space_group_name_H-M   'P 1'
#
loop_
_entity.id
_entity.type
_entity.pdbx_description
1 polymer ?
#
loop_
_entity_poly.entity_id
_entity_poly.type
_entity_poly.pdbx_seq_one_letter_code
_entity_poly.pdbx_strand_id
1 'polypeptide(L)'
;MTELRFILLIIHIVAVGLWIGQEGVTFALGRLIKGAAGKPQELTLMNAHLAAVGFMGGLAGPVVLLTGLGLIWVDGYGLLGIGGGLTPTWLMVKQIVYIILLILVFGLITPRVKQYQQAAAAAAASGGAVTPEVRSLWNQARTIALIHSALVLLNIILAVWKPI
;
A
#
# COMPACT_ATOMS: atom_id res chain seq x y z
N MET A 1 14.67 26.51 -4.92
CA MET A 1 14.35 25.08 -5.16
C MET A 1 14.71 24.18 -3.97
N THR A 2 15.63 24.57 -3.09
CA THR A 2 16.05 23.79 -1.91
C THR A 2 14.95 23.63 -0.84
N GLU A 3 14.14 24.67 -0.59
CA GLU A 3 13.07 24.62 0.42
C GLU A 3 11.93 23.66 0.05
N LEU A 4 11.40 23.75 -1.18
CA LEU A 4 10.36 22.84 -1.67
C LEU A 4 10.84 21.39 -1.63
N ARG A 5 12.08 21.13 -2.07
CA ARG A 5 12.71 19.81 -2.01
C ARG A 5 12.75 19.28 -0.57
N PHE A 6 13.16 20.12 0.37
CA PHE A 6 13.25 19.75 1.78
C PHE A 6 11.88 19.41 2.38
N ILE A 7 10.86 20.21 2.09
CA ILE A 7 9.47 19.96 2.51
C ILE A 7 8.97 18.63 1.95
N LEU A 8 9.13 18.41 0.64
CA LEU A 8 8.74 17.15 -0.02
C LEU A 8 9.44 15.94 0.60
N LEU A 9 10.73 16.07 0.91
CA LEU A 9 11.51 14.99 1.52
C LEU A 9 11.00 14.65 2.92
N ILE A 10 10.70 15.64 3.76
CA ILE A 10 10.14 15.41 5.10
C ILE A 10 8.80 14.68 4.99
N ILE A 11 7.89 15.19 4.14
CA ILE A 11 6.57 14.57 3.96
C ILE A 11 6.73 13.13 3.46
N HIS A 12 7.62 12.90 2.49
CA HIS A 12 7.89 11.57 1.95
C HIS A 12 8.40 10.61 3.03
N ILE A 13 9.38 11.02 3.84
CA ILE A 13 9.94 10.19 4.92
C ILE A 13 8.88 9.86 5.97
N VAL A 14 8.09 10.86 6.39
CA VAL A 14 6.99 10.64 7.35
C VAL A 14 5.96 9.67 6.77
N ALA A 15 5.58 9.82 5.50
CA ALA A 15 4.63 8.95 4.84
C ALA A 15 5.15 7.51 4.69
N VAL A 16 6.44 7.34 4.39
CA VAL A 16 7.11 6.02 4.40
C VAL A 16 7.12 5.42 5.81
N GLY A 17 7.39 6.22 6.84
CA GLY A 17 7.34 5.78 8.24
C GLY A 17 5.94 5.30 8.67
N LEU A 18 4.89 6.05 8.28
CA LEU A 18 3.50 5.65 8.50
C LEU A 18 3.17 4.34 7.77
N TRP A 19 3.65 4.18 6.54
CA TRP A 19 3.49 2.95 5.78
C TRP A 19 4.14 1.75 6.50
N ILE A 20 5.38 1.88 6.98
CA ILE A 20 6.06 0.82 7.74
C ILE A 20 5.29 0.48 9.03
N GLY A 21 4.83 1.49 9.76
CA GLY A 21 4.04 1.29 10.99
C GLY A 21 2.74 0.52 10.71
N GLN A 22 2.05 0.86 9.62
CA GLN A 22 0.87 0.13 9.17
C GLN A 22 1.16 -1.33 8.82
N GLU A 23 2.28 -1.64 8.16
CA GLU A 23 2.64 -3.03 7.88
C GLU A 23 2.82 -3.86 9.14
N GLY A 24 3.37 -3.26 10.21
CA GLY A 24 3.42 -3.89 11.53
C GLY A 24 2.03 -4.23 12.08
N VAL A 25 1.07 -3.31 11.93
CA VAL A 25 -0.34 -3.52 12.32
C VAL A 25 -1.00 -4.62 11.49
N THR A 26 -0.85 -4.58 10.16
CA THR A 26 -1.40 -5.59 9.24
C THR A 26 -0.86 -6.99 9.57
N PHE A 27 0.44 -7.09 9.85
CA PHE A 27 1.08 -8.33 10.27
C PHE A 27 0.52 -8.87 11.59
N ALA A 28 0.39 -8.00 12.61
CA ALA A 28 -0.18 -8.36 13.90
C ALA A 28 -1.63 -8.84 13.77
N LEU A 29 -2.47 -8.09 13.05
CA LEU A 29 -3.87 -8.47 12.78
C LEU A 29 -3.96 -9.80 12.02
N GLY A 30 -3.08 -10.04 11.04
CA GLY A 30 -3.04 -11.31 10.31
C GLY A 30 -2.78 -12.52 11.22
N ARG A 31 -1.97 -12.36 12.29
CA ARG A 31 -1.78 -13.40 13.30
C ARG A 31 -3.02 -13.59 14.18
N LEU A 32 -3.64 -12.49 14.61
CA LEU A 32 -4.85 -12.53 15.43
C LEU A 32 -6.02 -13.19 14.70
N ILE A 33 -6.22 -12.89 13.41
CA ILE A 33 -7.27 -13.50 12.58
C ILE A 33 -7.11 -15.02 12.52
N LYS A 34 -5.89 -15.53 12.33
CA LYS A 34 -5.65 -16.99 12.33
C LYS A 34 -6.07 -17.65 13.65
N GLY A 35 -5.79 -17.01 14.79
CA GLY A 35 -6.20 -17.49 16.11
C GLY A 35 -7.70 -17.30 16.42
N ALA A 36 -8.38 -16.47 15.63
CA ALA A 36 -9.80 -16.19 15.73
C ALA A 36 -10.67 -17.00 14.76
N ALA A 37 -10.09 -17.87 13.92
CA ALA A 37 -10.83 -18.63 12.93
C ALA A 37 -12.03 -19.38 13.53
N GLY A 38 -13.22 -19.14 12.97
CA GLY A 38 -14.48 -19.73 13.42
C GLY A 38 -15.06 -19.14 14.72
N LYS A 39 -14.41 -18.12 15.31
CA LYS A 39 -14.89 -17.44 16.52
C LYS A 39 -15.68 -16.17 16.15
N PRO A 40 -16.60 -15.68 17.02
CA PRO A 40 -17.42 -14.49 16.74
C PRO A 40 -16.60 -13.23 16.40
N GLN A 41 -15.37 -13.13 16.92
CA GLN A 41 -14.48 -11.99 16.69
C GLN A 41 -13.75 -12.01 15.33
N GLU A 42 -13.82 -13.10 14.56
CA GLU A 42 -13.09 -13.24 13.29
C GLU A 42 -13.43 -12.12 12.31
N LEU A 43 -14.73 -11.87 12.08
CA LEU A 43 -15.21 -10.86 11.14
C LEU A 43 -14.74 -9.45 11.54
N THR A 44 -14.75 -9.14 12.84
CA THR A 44 -14.28 -7.86 13.37
C THR A 44 -12.79 -7.65 13.09
N LEU A 45 -11.98 -8.69 13.32
CA LEU A 45 -10.53 -8.63 13.04
C LEU A 45 -10.24 -8.54 11.53
N MET A 46 -11.00 -9.24 10.69
CA MET A 46 -10.88 -9.14 9.23
C MET A 46 -11.25 -7.73 8.74
N ASN A 47 -12.28 -7.11 9.31
CA ASN A 47 -12.65 -5.72 9.03
C ASN A 47 -11.54 -4.74 9.46
N ALA A 48 -10.98 -4.90 10.65
CA ALA A 48 -9.86 -4.08 11.12
C ALA A 48 -8.64 -4.22 10.20
N HIS A 49 -8.32 -5.44 9.76
CA HIS A 49 -7.22 -5.71 8.84
C HIS A 49 -7.43 -5.02 7.49
N LEU A 50 -8.63 -5.11 6.89
CA LEU A 50 -8.89 -4.45 5.62
C LEU A 50 -9.10 -2.93 5.74
N ALA A 51 -9.48 -2.42 6.90
CA ALA A 51 -9.40 -0.99 7.18
C ALA A 51 -7.95 -0.51 7.16
N ALA A 52 -7.02 -1.24 7.77
CA ALA A 52 -5.59 -0.93 7.71
C ALA A 52 -5.04 -1.01 6.27
N VAL A 53 -5.41 -2.03 5.49
CA VAL A 53 -5.05 -2.12 4.06
C VAL A 53 -5.69 -0.99 3.25
N GLY A 54 -6.92 -0.59 3.56
CA GLY A 54 -7.62 0.51 2.90
C GLY A 54 -6.98 1.87 3.17
N PHE A 55 -6.51 2.10 4.40
CA PHE A 55 -5.74 3.30 4.77
C PHE A 55 -4.47 3.45 3.90
N MET A 56 -3.82 2.33 3.57
CA MET A 56 -2.69 2.29 2.62
C MET A 56 -3.07 2.86 1.26
N GLY A 57 -4.18 2.38 0.69
CA GLY A 57 -4.61 2.78 -0.65
C GLY A 57 -5.19 4.20 -0.69
N GLY A 58 -5.77 4.66 0.42
CA GLY A 58 -6.47 5.95 0.49
C GLY A 58 -5.58 7.13 0.85
N LEU A 59 -4.65 6.97 1.81
CA LEU A 59 -3.89 8.10 2.36
C LEU A 59 -2.37 7.91 2.25
N ALA A 60 -1.81 6.89 2.91
CA ALA A 60 -0.37 6.74 3.01
C ALA A 60 0.29 6.51 1.64
N GLY A 61 -0.30 5.62 0.83
CA GLY A 61 0.16 5.33 -0.53
C GLY A 61 0.18 6.56 -1.42
N PRO A 62 -0.95 7.26 -1.64
CA PRO A 62 -0.98 8.49 -2.43
C PRO A 62 -0.04 9.60 -1.95
N VAL A 63 0.21 9.73 -0.64
CA VAL A 63 1.17 10.74 -0.15
C VAL A 63 2.61 10.35 -0.47
N VAL A 64 3.03 9.11 -0.19
CA VAL A 64 4.35 8.59 -0.59
C VAL A 64 4.55 8.72 -2.09
N LEU A 65 3.48 8.44 -2.84
CA LEU A 65 3.40 8.57 -4.28
C LEU A 65 3.73 10.00 -4.73
N LEU A 66 2.81 10.94 -4.47
CA LEU A 66 2.90 12.30 -4.99
C LEU A 66 4.19 13.01 -4.56
N THR A 67 4.64 12.77 -3.34
CA THR A 67 5.90 13.34 -2.84
C THR A 67 7.12 12.74 -3.53
N GLY A 68 7.11 11.44 -3.84
CA GLY A 68 8.18 10.78 -4.60
C GLY A 68 8.31 11.31 -6.02
N LEU A 69 7.19 11.49 -6.72
CA LEU A 69 7.16 12.14 -8.05
C LEU A 69 7.64 13.59 -7.99
N GLY A 70 7.19 14.34 -6.98
CA GLY A 70 7.64 15.71 -6.75
C GLY A 70 9.16 15.80 -6.58
N LEU A 71 9.75 14.89 -5.79
CA LEU A 71 11.20 14.83 -5.60
C LEU A 71 11.95 14.52 -6.89
N ILE A 72 11.48 13.55 -7.69
CA ILE A 72 12.08 13.20 -8.98
C ILE A 72 12.07 14.40 -9.93
N TRP A 73 10.99 15.18 -9.93
CA TRP A 73 10.86 16.38 -10.76
C TRP A 73 11.77 17.51 -10.28
N VAL A 74 11.78 17.80 -8.98
CA VAL A 74 12.59 18.88 -8.39
C VAL A 74 14.10 18.58 -8.46
N ASP A 75 14.50 17.31 -8.40
CA ASP A 75 15.89 16.90 -8.59
C ASP A 75 16.29 16.82 -10.08
N GLY A 76 15.38 17.13 -11.01
CA GLY A 76 15.66 17.27 -12.44
C GLY A 76 15.76 15.96 -13.22
N TYR A 77 15.33 14.83 -12.66
CA TYR A 77 15.37 13.53 -13.33
C TYR A 77 14.20 13.32 -14.31
N GLY A 78 13.02 13.85 -13.99
CA GLY A 78 11.82 13.65 -14.79
C GLY A 78 11.24 12.23 -14.71
N LEU A 79 10.07 12.02 -15.30
CA LEU A 79 9.36 10.74 -15.26
C LEU A 79 9.88 9.81 -16.36
N LEU A 80 10.53 8.71 -15.99
CA LEU A 80 11.22 7.78 -16.87
C LEU A 80 12.25 8.50 -17.79
N GLY A 81 12.85 9.58 -17.28
CA GLY A 81 13.74 10.46 -18.05
C GLY A 81 13.03 11.49 -18.95
N ILE A 82 11.70 11.45 -19.04
CA ILE A 82 10.91 12.43 -19.78
C ILE A 82 10.76 13.70 -18.93
N GLY A 83 11.12 14.86 -19.50
CA GLY A 83 11.02 16.16 -18.83
C GLY A 83 12.17 16.45 -17.85
N GLY A 84 13.23 15.64 -17.85
CA GLY A 84 14.43 15.84 -17.04
C GLY A 84 15.71 15.47 -17.77
N GLY A 85 16.81 15.39 -17.03
CA GLY A 85 18.12 14.96 -17.52
C GLY A 85 18.30 13.44 -17.53
N LEU A 86 19.56 13.01 -17.60
CA LEU A 86 19.92 11.58 -17.59
C LEU A 86 19.45 10.93 -16.27
N THR A 87 18.44 10.06 -16.36
CA THR A 87 17.93 9.29 -15.23
C THR A 87 18.73 7.99 -15.08
N PRO A 88 19.38 7.75 -13.93
CA PRO A 88 20.09 6.49 -13.68
C PRO A 88 19.16 5.28 -13.76
N THR A 89 19.68 4.13 -14.21
CA THR A 89 18.89 2.89 -14.40
C THR A 89 18.14 2.47 -13.14
N TRP A 90 18.78 2.53 -11.96
CA TRP A 90 18.12 2.17 -10.69
C TRP A 90 16.90 3.05 -10.41
N LEU A 91 16.96 4.34 -10.75
CA LEU A 91 15.87 5.28 -10.55
C LEU A 91 14.74 5.02 -11.57
N MET A 92 15.09 4.66 -12.81
CA MET A 92 14.09 4.25 -13.80
C MET A 92 13.35 2.97 -13.37
N VAL A 93 14.07 1.96 -12.87
CA VAL A 93 13.46 0.74 -12.31
C VAL A 93 12.52 1.08 -11.15
N LYS A 94 12.96 1.96 -10.24
CA LYS A 94 12.15 2.47 -9.13
C LYS A 94 10.84 3.09 -9.64
N GLN A 95 10.91 3.89 -10.69
CA GLN A 95 9.74 4.53 -11.31
C GLN A 95 8.79 3.53 -12.01
N ILE A 96 9.31 2.44 -12.57
CA ILE A 96 8.48 1.36 -13.14
C ILE A 96 7.76 0.60 -12.02
N VAL A 97 8.49 0.17 -10.98
CA VAL A 97 7.91 -0.50 -9.79
C VAL A 97 6.81 0.37 -9.21
N TYR A 98 7.03 1.68 -9.17
CA TYR A 98 6.07 2.66 -8.71
C TYR A 98 4.78 2.73 -9.55
N ILE A 99 4.87 2.67 -10.89
CA ILE A 99 3.67 2.59 -11.75
C ILE A 99 2.91 1.28 -11.50
N ILE A 100 3.61 0.17 -11.27
CA ILE A 100 2.98 -1.10 -10.91
C ILE A 100 2.25 -0.97 -9.57
N LEU A 101 2.86 -0.35 -8.56
CA LEU A 101 2.25 -0.10 -7.25
C LEU A 101 0.93 0.69 -7.38
N LEU A 102 0.89 1.71 -8.25
CA LEU A 102 -0.33 2.46 -8.56
C LEU A 102 -1.45 1.59 -9.09
N ILE A 103 -1.13 0.74 -10.07
CA ILE A 103 -2.10 -0.18 -10.67
C ILE A 103 -2.60 -1.17 -9.61
N LEU A 104 -1.71 -1.68 -8.75
CA LEU A 104 -2.11 -2.56 -7.66
C LEU A 104 -3.08 -1.86 -6.70
N VAL A 105 -2.79 -0.63 -6.27
CA VAL A 105 -3.65 0.11 -5.32
C VAL A 105 -5.01 0.44 -5.91
N PHE A 106 -5.03 1.16 -7.03
CA PHE A 106 -6.27 1.71 -7.59
C PHE A 106 -7.02 0.70 -8.45
N GLY A 107 -6.30 -0.12 -9.20
CA GLY A 107 -6.88 -1.10 -10.11
C GLY A 107 -7.29 -2.40 -9.43
N LEU A 108 -6.60 -2.82 -8.34
CA LEU A 108 -6.84 -4.14 -7.74
C LEU A 108 -7.23 -4.10 -6.26
N ILE A 109 -6.48 -3.45 -5.38
CA ILE A 109 -6.75 -3.46 -3.92
C ILE A 109 -8.05 -2.72 -3.62
N THR A 110 -8.19 -1.49 -4.09
CA THR A 110 -9.37 -0.64 -3.83
C THR A 110 -10.70 -1.32 -4.21
N PRO A 111 -10.89 -1.85 -5.44
CA PRO A 111 -12.14 -2.52 -5.78
C PRO A 111 -12.38 -3.78 -4.95
N ARG A 112 -11.34 -4.55 -4.63
CA ARG A 112 -11.47 -5.77 -3.80
C ARG A 112 -11.85 -5.45 -2.35
N VAL A 113 -11.29 -4.38 -1.79
CA VAL A 113 -11.70 -3.89 -0.46
C VAL A 113 -13.17 -3.47 -0.47
N LYS A 114 -13.63 -2.75 -1.51
CA LYS A 114 -15.06 -2.39 -1.65
C LYS A 114 -15.97 -3.61 -1.73
N GLN A 115 -15.62 -4.60 -2.57
CA GLN A 115 -16.35 -5.87 -2.67
C GLN A 115 -16.41 -6.59 -1.31
N TYR A 116 -15.28 -6.67 -0.61
CA TYR A 116 -15.24 -7.25 0.73
C TYR A 116 -16.16 -6.51 1.70
N GLN A 117 -16.14 -5.17 1.72
CA GLN A 117 -16.96 -4.37 2.64
C GLN A 117 -18.46 -4.64 2.44
N GLN A 118 -18.89 -4.79 1.18
CA GLN A 118 -20.27 -5.14 0.85
C GLN A 118 -20.64 -6.53 1.38
N ALA A 119 -19.79 -7.53 1.12
CA ALA A 119 -20.01 -8.91 1.60
C ALA A 119 -19.98 -9.00 3.13
N ALA A 120 -19.07 -8.28 3.78
CA ALA A 120 -18.93 -8.25 5.24
C ALA A 120 -20.14 -7.58 5.90
N ALA A 121 -20.70 -6.52 5.31
CA ALA A 121 -21.92 -5.88 5.80
C ALA A 121 -23.12 -6.83 5.71
N ALA A 122 -23.27 -7.56 4.60
CA ALA A 122 -24.32 -8.58 4.45
C ALA A 122 -24.18 -9.71 5.49
N ALA A 123 -22.95 -10.19 5.73
CA ALA A 123 -22.66 -11.19 6.74
C ALA A 123 -22.96 -10.71 8.16
N ALA A 124 -22.63 -9.45 8.47
CA ALA A 124 -22.97 -8.83 9.76
C ALA A 124 -24.48 -8.79 10.01
N ALA A 125 -25.27 -8.46 8.97
CA ALA A 125 -26.73 -8.47 9.06
C ALA A 125 -27.35 -9.86 9.24
N SER A 126 -26.65 -10.92 8.81
CA SER A 126 -27.15 -12.31 8.79
C SER A 126 -26.66 -13.16 9.97
N GLY A 127 -26.15 -12.55 11.04
CA GLY A 127 -25.69 -13.24 12.25
C GLY A 127 -24.17 -13.18 12.50
N GLY A 128 -23.43 -12.37 11.73
CA GLY A 128 -22.03 -12.01 12.02
C GLY A 128 -20.98 -13.09 11.72
N ALA A 129 -21.39 -14.23 11.16
CA ALA A 129 -20.47 -15.30 10.79
C ALA A 129 -19.71 -14.98 9.50
N VAL A 130 -18.43 -15.36 9.45
CA VAL A 130 -17.59 -15.23 8.24
C VAL A 130 -18.06 -16.24 7.19
N THR A 131 -18.66 -15.76 6.11
CA THR A 131 -19.08 -16.60 4.97
C THR A 131 -17.88 -16.99 4.09
N PRO A 132 -17.99 -18.06 3.27
CA PRO A 132 -16.95 -18.42 2.31
C PRO A 132 -16.59 -17.28 1.34
N GLU A 133 -17.59 -16.50 0.92
CA GLU A 133 -17.41 -15.33 0.06
C GLU A 133 -16.57 -14.24 0.74
N VAL A 134 -16.93 -13.86 1.98
CA VAL A 134 -16.17 -12.88 2.78
C VAL A 134 -14.72 -13.32 2.94
N ARG A 135 -14.48 -14.61 3.25
CA ARG A 135 -13.14 -15.17 3.39
C ARG A 135 -12.36 -15.13 2.08
N SER A 136 -13.00 -15.46 0.95
CA SER A 136 -12.37 -15.43 -0.36
C SER A 136 -11.94 -14.00 -0.75
N LEU A 137 -12.84 -13.02 -0.61
CA LEU A 137 -12.54 -11.62 -0.91
C LEU A 137 -11.44 -11.06 -0.01
N TRP A 138 -11.48 -11.40 1.27
CA TRP A 138 -10.42 -11.03 2.21
C TRP A 138 -9.06 -11.62 1.82
N ASN A 139 -9.01 -12.92 1.48
CA ASN A 139 -7.78 -13.58 1.05
C ASN A 139 -7.20 -12.96 -0.24
N GLN A 140 -8.06 -12.59 -1.19
CA GLN A 140 -7.65 -11.92 -2.43
C GLN A 140 -7.06 -10.54 -2.12
N ALA A 141 -7.79 -9.70 -1.38
CA ALA A 141 -7.31 -8.37 -1.00
C ALA A 141 -5.99 -8.43 -0.20
N ARG A 142 -5.89 -9.36 0.76
CA ARG A 142 -4.67 -9.60 1.54
C ARG A 142 -3.49 -10.03 0.66
N THR A 143 -3.71 -10.95 -0.28
CA THR A 143 -2.64 -11.43 -1.17
C THR A 143 -2.11 -10.29 -2.03
N ILE A 144 -2.99 -9.49 -2.61
CA ILE A 144 -2.59 -8.33 -3.42
C ILE A 144 -1.86 -7.29 -2.55
N ALA A 145 -2.33 -7.04 -1.32
CA ALA A 145 -1.65 -6.15 -0.38
C ALA A 145 -0.25 -6.63 0.02
N LEU A 146 -0.04 -7.95 0.15
CA LEU A 146 1.29 -8.51 0.40
C LEU A 146 2.24 -8.32 -0.79
N ILE A 147 1.76 -8.54 -2.01
CA ILE A 147 2.52 -8.29 -3.24
C ILE A 147 2.90 -6.81 -3.33
N HIS A 148 1.93 -5.92 -3.09
CA HIS A 148 2.16 -4.48 -3.03
C HIS A 148 3.25 -4.14 -1.99
N SER A 149 3.18 -4.73 -0.80
CA SER A 149 4.13 -4.45 0.27
C SER A 149 5.55 -4.94 -0.04
N ALA A 150 5.68 -6.08 -0.69
CA ALA A 150 6.97 -6.57 -1.19
C ALA A 150 7.57 -5.61 -2.23
N LEU A 151 6.74 -5.07 -3.13
CA LEU A 151 7.18 -4.09 -4.13
C LEU A 151 7.54 -2.74 -3.50
N VAL A 152 6.82 -2.27 -2.48
CA VAL A 152 7.20 -1.06 -1.73
C VAL A 152 8.55 -1.27 -1.04
N LEU A 153 8.77 -2.42 -0.41
CA LEU A 153 10.05 -2.75 0.22
C LEU A 153 11.19 -2.75 -0.80
N LEU A 154 11.00 -3.37 -1.97
CA LEU A 154 11.95 -3.29 -3.09
C LEU A 154 12.22 -1.84 -3.49
N ASN A 155 11.17 -1.02 -3.59
CA ASN A 155 11.26 0.38 -3.95
C ASN A 155 12.08 1.21 -2.94
N ILE A 156 11.96 0.89 -1.65
CA ILE A 156 12.76 1.47 -0.56
C ILE A 156 14.22 1.00 -0.66
N ILE A 157 14.46 -0.30 -0.88
CA ILE A 157 15.81 -0.85 -1.04
C ILE A 157 16.54 -0.15 -2.19
N LEU A 158 15.88 0.01 -3.35
CA LEU A 158 16.46 0.73 -4.50
C LEU A 158 16.78 2.20 -4.16
N ALA A 159 15.95 2.84 -3.34
CA ALA A 159 16.17 4.22 -2.92
C ALA A 159 17.39 4.40 -2.00
N VAL A 160 17.69 3.40 -1.17
CA VAL A 160 18.80 3.41 -0.21
C VAL A 160 20.09 2.91 -0.85
N TRP A 161 20.03 1.77 -1.53
CA TRP A 161 21.21 1.08 -2.06
C TRP A 161 21.76 1.74 -3.33
N LYS A 162 20.88 2.27 -4.20
CA LYS A 162 21.23 3.00 -5.42
C LYS A 162 22.36 2.32 -6.23
N PRO A 163 22.16 1.08 -6.71
CA PRO A 163 23.19 0.39 -7.48
C PRO A 163 23.58 1.22 -8.71
N ILE A 164 24.89 1.27 -8.97
CA ILE A 164 25.51 2.03 -10.06
C ILE A 164 25.08 1.45 -11.41
#